data_AF-A0A9P6NQF6-F1
#
_entry.id   AF-A0A9P6NQF6-F1
#
_cell.length_a   1.000
_cell.length_b   1.000
_cell.length_c   1.000
_cell.angle_alpha   90.00
_cell.angle_beta   90.00
_cell.angle_gamma   90.00
#
_symmetry.space_group_name_H-M   'P 1'
#
loop_
_entity.id
_entity.type
_entity.pdbx_description
1 polymer ?
#
loop_
_entity_poly.entity_id
_entity_poly.type
_entity_poly.pdbx_seq_one_letter_code
_entity_poly.pdbx_strand_id
1 'polypeptide(L)'
;MSDPLPEWKRITFRSHIPTIVKNAGAQLLNDGSNYREWEFKIRNLVNDYTVRGWLNRDNAHVEDPEGDQIVLMMIRYSLDTDIAMKIEDSLSAAGAMATIKKLFYFPSRSKQVACFRDLINTRLGDDDDVTEYLRTISKGFDELVRDGFVFTKDSVMGLVYEAGLPERYRATLPRL
;
A
#
# COMPACT_ATOMS: atom_id res chain seq x y z
N MET A 1 13.66 -17.44 34.85
CA MET A 1 13.19 -16.07 35.14
C MET A 1 12.48 -15.63 33.87
N SER A 2 11.16 -15.54 33.87
CA SER A 2 10.41 -15.18 32.64
C SER A 2 10.68 -13.72 32.36
N ASP A 3 11.11 -13.38 31.14
CA ASP A 3 11.26 -11.99 30.75
C ASP A 3 9.91 -11.27 30.88
N PRO A 4 9.89 -10.04 31.40
CA PRO A 4 8.67 -9.27 31.48
C PRO A 4 8.12 -9.04 30.07
N LEU A 5 6.81 -9.21 29.91
CA LEU A 5 6.13 -8.94 28.64
C LEU A 5 6.51 -7.54 28.11
N PRO A 6 6.79 -7.40 26.80
CA PRO A 6 7.01 -6.12 26.14
C PRO A 6 5.90 -5.13 26.51
N GLU A 7 6.26 -3.87 26.72
CA GLU A 7 5.35 -2.83 27.21
C GLU A 7 4.07 -2.71 26.35
N TRP A 8 4.25 -2.74 25.03
CA TRP A 8 3.17 -2.63 24.06
C TRP A 8 2.21 -3.81 24.05
N LYS A 9 2.55 -4.94 24.69
CA LYS A 9 1.65 -6.09 24.85
C LYS A 9 0.79 -6.01 26.12
N ARG A 10 1.14 -5.13 27.06
CA ARG A 10 0.44 -5.01 28.35
C ARG A 10 -0.98 -4.47 28.16
N ILE A 11 -1.90 -4.89 29.04
CA ILE A 11 -3.31 -4.43 29.05
C ILE A 11 -3.40 -2.91 29.13
N THR A 12 -2.51 -2.29 29.92
CA THR A 12 -2.42 -0.83 30.05
C THR A 12 -2.12 -0.15 28.74
N PHE A 13 -1.32 -0.76 27.86
CA PHE A 13 -1.08 -0.19 26.53
C PHE A 13 -2.34 -0.28 25.66
N ARG A 14 -3.02 -1.43 25.69
CA ARG A 14 -4.24 -1.67 24.88
C ARG A 14 -5.34 -0.67 25.14
N SER A 15 -5.53 -0.24 26.39
CA SER A 15 -6.53 0.77 26.74
C SER A 15 -6.24 2.17 26.18
N HIS A 16 -4.98 2.46 25.82
CA HIS A 16 -4.56 3.74 25.28
C HIS A 16 -4.46 3.75 23.74
N ILE A 17 -4.58 2.60 23.07
CA ILE A 17 -4.50 2.50 21.60
C ILE A 17 -5.41 3.52 20.89
N PRO A 18 -6.70 3.70 21.27
CA PRO A 18 -7.56 4.67 20.59
C PRO A 18 -6.98 6.10 20.66
N THR A 19 -6.49 6.50 21.83
CA THR A 19 -5.88 7.81 22.07
C THR A 19 -4.56 7.96 21.29
N ILE A 20 -3.73 6.92 21.27
CA ILE A 20 -2.47 6.90 20.54
C ILE A 20 -2.71 7.07 19.03
N VAL A 21 -3.64 6.31 18.46
CA VAL A 21 -3.99 6.39 17.03
C VAL A 21 -4.57 7.76 16.68
N LYS A 22 -5.45 8.29 17.53
CA LYS A 22 -6.01 9.64 17.35
C LYS A 22 -4.94 10.73 17.38
N ASN A 23 -4.00 10.65 18.32
CA ASN A 23 -2.90 11.63 18.45
C ASN A 23 -1.91 11.55 17.29
N ALA A 24 -1.71 10.37 16.70
CA ALA A 24 -0.92 10.21 15.48
C ALA A 24 -1.57 10.85 14.24
N GLY A 25 -2.84 11.30 14.34
CA GLY A 25 -3.59 11.86 13.22
C GLY A 25 -3.77 10.86 12.08
N ALA A 26 -3.77 9.57 12.40
CA ALA A 26 -3.95 8.48 11.47
C ALA A 26 -5.45 8.15 11.36
N GLN A 27 -6.22 8.97 10.65
CA GLN A 27 -7.61 8.65 10.30
C GLN A 27 -7.71 8.53 8.78
N LEU A 28 -8.21 7.41 8.25
CA LEU A 28 -8.48 7.22 6.83
C LEU A 28 -9.86 7.81 6.49
N LEU A 29 -9.91 8.66 5.48
CA LEU A 29 -11.18 9.19 4.97
C LEU A 29 -11.91 8.13 4.15
N ASN A 30 -13.25 8.13 4.20
CA ASN A 30 -14.09 7.15 3.49
C ASN A 30 -13.93 7.15 1.97
N ASP A 31 -13.51 8.29 1.39
CA ASP A 31 -13.22 8.42 -0.04
C ASP A 31 -11.79 7.99 -0.41
N GLY A 32 -10.94 7.68 0.58
CA GLY A 32 -9.55 7.30 0.40
C GLY A 32 -8.63 8.42 -0.08
N SER A 33 -9.09 9.67 -0.11
CA SER A 33 -8.32 10.81 -0.65
C SER A 33 -6.99 11.05 0.08
N ASN A 34 -6.92 10.67 1.36
CA ASN A 34 -5.71 10.76 2.17
C ASN A 34 -4.99 9.40 2.37
N TYR A 35 -5.28 8.38 1.57
CA TYR A 35 -4.75 7.01 1.76
C TYR A 35 -3.23 6.97 1.92
N ARG A 36 -2.46 7.68 1.09
CA ARG A 36 -0.98 7.65 1.17
C ARG A 36 -0.46 8.26 2.47
N GLU A 37 -1.07 9.34 2.93
CA GLU A 37 -0.72 9.99 4.19
C GLU A 37 -1.10 9.09 5.37
N TRP A 38 -2.29 8.50 5.33
CA TRP A 38 -2.75 7.54 6.33
C TRP A 38 -1.84 6.32 6.40
N GLU A 39 -1.48 5.71 5.27
CA GLU A 39 -0.60 4.54 5.19
C GLU A 39 0.78 4.86 5.80
N PHE A 40 1.32 6.04 5.51
CA PHE A 40 2.58 6.48 6.11
C PHE A 40 2.48 6.62 7.63
N LYS A 41 1.43 7.29 8.13
CA LYS A 41 1.22 7.51 9.57
C LYS A 41 1.00 6.21 10.33
N ILE A 42 0.17 5.30 9.82
CA ILE A 42 -0.11 4.03 10.50
C ILE A 42 1.12 3.12 10.51
N ARG A 43 1.92 3.08 9.43
CA ARG A 43 3.18 2.33 9.40
C ARG A 43 4.19 2.85 10.41
N ASN A 44 4.33 4.17 10.54
CA ASN A 44 5.21 4.76 11.54
C ASN A 44 4.72 4.46 12.96
N LEU A 45 3.43 4.62 13.21
CA LEU A 45 2.83 4.30 14.51
C LEU A 45 3.11 2.84 14.91
N VAL A 46 2.92 1.90 13.99
CA VAL A 46 3.21 0.48 14.25
C VAL A 46 4.69 0.26 14.54
N ASN A 47 5.59 0.94 13.81
CA ASN A 47 7.03 0.82 14.03
C ASN A 47 7.49 1.45 15.36
N ASP A 48 6.86 2.53 15.80
CA ASP A 48 7.21 3.25 17.03
C ASP A 48 6.83 2.46 18.29
N TYR A 49 5.74 1.69 18.22
CA TYR A 49 5.19 0.97 19.37
C TYR A 49 5.38 -0.54 19.31
N THR A 50 5.69 -1.13 18.16
CA THR A 50 5.88 -2.58 18.02
C THR A 50 7.24 -2.89 17.38
N VAL A 51 7.36 -4.04 16.69
CA VAL A 51 8.60 -4.41 16.00
C VAL A 51 8.63 -3.79 14.61
N ARG A 52 9.74 -3.15 14.26
CA ARG A 52 9.93 -2.52 12.95
C ARG A 52 9.65 -3.51 11.81
N GLY A 53 8.85 -3.07 10.85
CA GLY A 53 8.47 -3.87 9.69
C GLY A 53 7.41 -4.92 9.97
N TRP A 54 6.66 -4.83 11.08
CA TRP A 54 5.57 -5.75 11.42
C TRP A 54 4.64 -6.06 10.23
N LEU A 55 4.16 -5.01 9.57
CA LEU A 55 3.20 -5.10 8.47
C LEU A 55 3.76 -5.76 7.19
N ASN A 56 5.06 -6.08 7.16
CA ASN A 56 5.70 -6.80 6.06
C ASN A 56 5.99 -8.28 6.41
N ARG A 57 5.54 -8.75 7.58
CA ARG A 57 5.73 -10.14 8.02
C ARG A 57 4.54 -10.99 7.59
N ASP A 58 4.78 -11.98 6.75
CA ASP A 58 3.72 -12.83 6.22
C ASP A 58 3.04 -13.68 7.31
N ASN A 59 3.79 -14.08 8.35
CA ASN A 59 3.32 -15.01 9.39
C ASN A 59 3.20 -14.38 10.79
N ALA A 60 3.15 -13.04 10.90
CA ALA A 60 3.09 -12.36 12.20
C ALA A 60 1.93 -12.84 13.08
N HIS A 61 0.77 -13.08 12.47
CA HIS A 61 -0.44 -13.62 13.12
C HIS A 61 -0.30 -15.04 13.66
N VAL A 62 0.68 -15.82 13.19
CA VAL A 62 1.00 -17.18 13.67
C VAL A 62 2.11 -17.14 14.71
N GLU A 63 3.17 -16.38 14.43
CA GLU A 63 4.36 -16.27 15.29
C GLU A 63 4.08 -15.48 16.58
N ASP A 64 3.23 -14.46 16.48
CA ASP A 64 2.87 -13.59 17.60
C ASP A 64 1.41 -13.10 17.45
N PRO A 65 0.42 -13.99 17.70
CA PRO A 65 -1.00 -13.66 17.53
C PRO A 65 -1.45 -12.49 18.40
N GLU A 66 -0.88 -12.38 19.61
CA GLU A 66 -1.17 -11.28 20.53
C GLU A 66 -0.70 -9.95 19.96
N GLY A 67 0.53 -9.93 19.43
CA GLY A 67 1.07 -8.74 18.80
C GLY A 67 0.31 -8.33 17.55
N ASP A 68 -0.10 -9.31 16.74
CA ASP A 68 -0.82 -9.04 15.50
C ASP A 68 -2.20 -8.45 15.78
N GLN A 69 -2.88 -8.94 16.84
CA GLN A 69 -4.14 -8.37 17.28
C GLN A 69 -4.00 -6.90 17.72
N ILE A 70 -2.89 -6.52 18.35
CA ILE A 70 -2.63 -5.14 18.78
C ILE A 70 -2.44 -4.23 17.56
N VAL A 71 -1.68 -4.68 16.57
CA VAL A 71 -1.50 -3.94 15.31
C VAL A 71 -2.82 -3.84 14.54
N LEU A 72 -3.62 -4.92 14.51
CA LEU A 72 -4.94 -4.91 13.90
C LEU A 72 -5.89 -3.93 14.62
N MET A 73 -5.81 -3.82 15.95
CA MET A 73 -6.56 -2.81 16.71
C MET A 73 -6.13 -1.39 16.32
N MET A 74 -4.82 -1.11 16.22
CA MET A 74 -4.32 0.20 15.76
C MET A 74 -4.88 0.56 14.37
N ILE A 75 -4.88 -0.40 13.44
CA ILE A 75 -5.49 -0.23 12.11
C ILE A 75 -6.99 0.06 12.27
N ARG A 76 -7.75 -0.75 13.00
CA ARG A 76 -9.20 -0.57 13.15
C ARG A 76 -9.58 0.79 13.75
N TYR A 77 -8.84 1.28 14.74
CA TYR A 77 -9.07 2.60 15.33
C TYR A 77 -8.69 3.77 14.42
N SER A 78 -7.97 3.51 13.32
CA SER A 78 -7.61 4.51 12.31
C SER A 78 -8.65 4.65 11.19
N LEU A 79 -9.77 3.90 11.27
CA LEU A 79 -10.76 3.76 10.23
C LEU A 79 -12.13 4.23 10.70
N ASP A 80 -12.93 4.75 9.78
CA ASP A 80 -14.38 4.88 9.97
C ASP A 80 -15.06 3.51 9.87
N THR A 81 -16.25 3.41 10.46
CA THR A 81 -17.02 2.16 10.57
C THR A 81 -17.21 1.45 9.23
N ASP A 82 -17.49 2.18 8.15
CA ASP A 82 -17.72 1.63 6.82
C ASP A 82 -16.50 0.91 6.25
N ILE A 83 -15.29 1.40 6.54
CA ILE A 83 -14.04 0.77 6.12
C ILE A 83 -13.69 -0.37 7.07
N ALA A 84 -13.91 -0.17 8.38
CA ALA A 84 -13.66 -1.19 9.40
C ALA A 84 -14.48 -2.48 9.13
N MET A 85 -15.74 -2.36 8.70
CA MET A 85 -16.57 -3.51 8.30
C MET A 85 -15.97 -4.29 7.12
N LYS A 86 -15.34 -3.60 6.15
CA LYS A 86 -14.74 -4.25 4.98
C LYS A 86 -13.51 -5.10 5.31
N ILE A 87 -12.93 -4.93 6.49
CA ILE A 87 -11.78 -5.71 6.97
C ILE A 87 -12.14 -6.62 8.15
N GLU A 88 -13.42 -6.79 8.47
CA GLU A 88 -13.87 -7.59 9.63
C GLU A 88 -13.33 -9.02 9.57
N ASP A 89 -13.41 -9.65 8.40
CA ASP A 89 -12.93 -11.02 8.13
C ASP A 89 -11.41 -11.14 8.00
N SER A 90 -10.66 -10.04 8.13
CA SER A 90 -9.21 -10.09 8.03
C SER A 90 -8.61 -10.77 9.26
N LEU A 91 -8.03 -11.96 9.04
CA LEU A 91 -7.38 -12.78 10.06
C LEU A 91 -6.06 -12.22 10.58
N SER A 92 -5.51 -11.19 9.91
CA SER A 92 -4.24 -10.58 10.30
C SER A 92 -4.18 -9.08 10.01
N ALA A 93 -3.29 -8.38 10.72
CA ALA A 93 -3.01 -6.96 10.47
C ALA A 93 -2.48 -6.71 9.04
N ALA A 94 -1.59 -7.60 8.55
CA ALA A 94 -1.10 -7.54 7.18
C ALA A 94 -2.22 -7.75 6.15
N GLY A 95 -3.13 -8.70 6.40
CA GLY A 95 -4.31 -8.95 5.57
C GLY A 95 -5.26 -7.76 5.54
N ALA A 96 -5.54 -7.15 6.69
CA ALA A 96 -6.35 -5.94 6.78
C ALA A 96 -5.73 -4.79 5.96
N MET A 97 -4.42 -4.57 6.10
CA MET A 97 -3.70 -3.57 5.32
C MET A 97 -3.78 -3.83 3.81
N ALA A 98 -3.65 -5.09 3.38
CA ALA A 98 -3.78 -5.47 1.98
C ALA A 98 -5.20 -5.21 1.44
N THR A 99 -6.24 -5.46 2.23
CA THR A 99 -7.63 -5.17 1.87
C THR A 99 -7.87 -3.66 1.73
N ILE A 100 -7.40 -2.86 2.70
CA ILE A 100 -7.53 -1.39 2.64
C ILE A 100 -6.77 -0.83 1.44
N LYS A 101 -5.58 -1.35 1.17
CA LYS A 101 -4.80 -1.01 -0.03
C LYS A 101 -5.63 -1.31 -1.28
N LYS A 102 -6.26 -2.47 -1.42
CA LYS A 102 -7.12 -2.76 -2.59
C LYS A 102 -8.32 -1.81 -2.74
N LEU A 103 -8.85 -1.26 -1.64
CA LEU A 103 -10.00 -0.35 -1.67
C LEU A 103 -9.64 1.05 -2.16
N PHE A 104 -8.49 1.59 -1.74
CA PHE A 104 -8.16 3.01 -1.90
C PHE A 104 -6.86 3.25 -2.66
N TYR A 105 -5.98 2.27 -2.66
CA TYR A 105 -4.86 2.22 -3.56
C TYR A 105 -5.30 1.52 -4.84
N PHE A 106 -6.10 2.24 -5.62
CA PHE A 106 -6.02 2.10 -7.05
C PHE A 106 -4.85 2.97 -7.46
N PRO A 107 -3.69 2.41 -7.86
CA PRO A 107 -2.92 3.15 -8.83
C PRO A 107 -3.90 3.51 -9.93
N SER A 108 -3.98 4.78 -10.31
CA SER A 108 -4.75 5.13 -11.49
C SER A 108 -4.19 4.25 -12.61
N ARG A 109 -4.92 3.18 -12.98
CA ARG A 109 -4.47 2.22 -13.99
C ARG A 109 -4.18 3.00 -15.26
N SER A 110 -5.00 4.01 -15.54
CA SER A 110 -4.78 5.02 -16.58
C SER A 110 -3.43 5.75 -16.44
N LYS A 111 -3.02 6.17 -15.25
CA LYS A 111 -1.71 6.79 -14.99
C LYS A 111 -0.56 5.81 -15.16
N GLN A 112 -0.70 4.56 -14.71
CA GLN A 112 0.30 3.52 -14.92
C GLN A 112 0.45 3.18 -16.41
N VAL A 113 -0.66 3.07 -17.13
CA VAL A 113 -0.69 2.86 -18.58
C VAL A 113 -0.09 4.04 -19.33
N ALA A 114 -0.38 5.28 -18.91
CA ALA A 114 0.23 6.47 -19.50
C ALA A 114 1.75 6.48 -19.27
N CYS A 115 2.21 6.29 -18.03
CA CYS A 115 3.63 6.22 -17.69
C CYS A 115 4.35 5.09 -18.45
N PHE A 116 3.74 3.91 -18.53
CA PHE A 116 4.29 2.79 -19.31
C PHE A 116 4.34 3.11 -20.80
N ARG A 117 3.31 3.76 -21.34
CA ARG A 117 3.28 4.22 -22.74
C ARG A 117 4.39 5.23 -23.02
N ASP A 118 4.64 6.16 -22.11
CA ASP A 118 5.69 7.16 -22.25
C ASP A 118 7.07 6.50 -22.22
N LEU A 119 7.27 5.52 -21.32
CA LEU A 119 8.49 4.72 -21.25
C LEU A 119 8.79 3.96 -22.55
N ILE A 120 7.82 3.23 -23.11
CA ILE A 120 8.03 2.47 -24.36
C ILE A 120 8.24 3.36 -25.59
N ASN A 121 7.72 4.60 -25.55
CA ASN A 121 7.85 5.56 -26.62
C ASN A 121 9.08 6.46 -26.48
N THR A 122 9.78 6.41 -25.34
CA THR A 122 11.02 7.14 -25.13
C THR A 122 12.09 6.57 -26.04
N ARG A 123 12.68 7.40 -26.89
CA ARG A 123 13.74 7.02 -27.83
C ARG A 123 14.95 7.91 -27.59
N LEU A 124 16.12 7.32 -27.71
CA LEU A 124 17.38 8.05 -27.77
C LEU A 124 17.57 8.57 -29.21
N GLY A 125 17.68 9.89 -29.36
CA GLY A 125 18.09 10.53 -30.60
C GLY A 125 19.61 10.51 -30.79
N ASP A 126 20.06 10.79 -32.02
CA ASP A 126 21.48 10.71 -32.39
C ASP A 126 22.38 11.70 -31.62
N ASP A 127 21.81 12.81 -31.13
CA ASP A 127 22.51 13.87 -30.38
C ASP A 127 22.21 13.85 -28.87
N ASP A 128 21.45 12.87 -28.37
CA ASP A 128 21.04 12.80 -26.97
C ASP A 128 22.12 12.21 -26.05
N ASP A 129 22.16 12.66 -24.79
CA ASP A 129 23.02 12.03 -23.76
C ASP A 129 22.42 10.69 -23.32
N VAL A 130 23.15 9.61 -23.61
CA VAL A 130 22.84 8.25 -23.19
C VAL A 130 22.58 8.15 -21.68
N THR A 131 23.34 8.89 -20.86
CA THR A 131 23.20 8.88 -19.40
C THR A 131 21.86 9.48 -18.96
N GLU A 132 21.45 10.57 -19.61
CA GLU A 132 20.18 11.21 -19.34
C GLU A 132 19.00 10.35 -19.80
N TYR A 133 19.12 9.69 -20.94
CA TYR A 133 18.15 8.71 -21.43
C TYR A 133 17.96 7.55 -20.43
N LEU A 134 19.05 6.91 -19.99
CA LEU A 134 18.99 5.82 -19.02
C LEU A 134 18.38 6.27 -17.69
N ARG A 135 18.72 7.49 -17.22
CA ARG A 135 18.13 8.06 -16.02
C ARG A 135 16.63 8.29 -16.16
N THR A 136 16.18 8.74 -17.32
CA THR A 136 14.75 8.97 -17.64
C THR A 136 13.97 7.66 -17.61
N ILE A 137 14.50 6.61 -18.23
CA ILE A 137 13.92 5.26 -18.19
C ILE A 137 13.86 4.75 -16.74
N SER A 138 14.98 4.80 -16.01
CA SER A 138 15.04 4.34 -14.61
C SER A 138 14.00 5.04 -13.74
N LYS A 139 13.91 6.37 -13.87
CA LYS A 139 12.94 7.18 -13.12
C LYS A 139 11.49 6.77 -13.42
N GLY A 140 11.14 6.50 -14.67
CA GLY A 140 9.77 6.06 -14.99
C GLY A 140 9.43 4.69 -14.38
N PHE A 141 10.38 3.75 -14.36
CA PHE A 141 10.19 2.48 -13.64
C PHE A 141 10.05 2.70 -12.13
N ASP A 142 10.87 3.56 -11.53
CA ASP A 142 10.75 3.93 -10.12
C ASP A 142 9.38 4.58 -9.81
N GLU A 143 8.84 5.38 -10.73
CA GLU A 143 7.52 5.97 -10.61
C GLU A 143 6.39 4.93 -10.67
N LEU A 144 6.49 3.92 -11.54
CA LEU A 144 5.57 2.79 -11.59
C LEU A 144 5.60 1.98 -10.28
N VAL A 145 6.79 1.68 -9.76
CA VAL A 145 6.97 0.98 -8.47
C VAL A 145 6.43 1.82 -7.31
N ARG A 146 6.69 3.13 -7.31
CA ARG A 146 6.18 4.07 -6.30
C ARG A 146 4.65 4.18 -6.35
N ASP A 147 4.08 4.10 -7.55
CA ASP A 147 2.64 3.98 -7.76
C ASP A 147 2.15 2.54 -7.58
N GLY A 148 2.99 1.65 -7.05
CA GLY A 148 2.67 0.32 -6.54
C GLY A 148 2.25 -0.66 -7.61
N PHE A 149 2.74 -0.43 -8.84
CA PHE A 149 2.72 -1.42 -9.89
C PHE A 149 3.60 -2.61 -9.47
N VAL A 150 3.04 -3.82 -9.54
CA VAL A 150 3.78 -5.06 -9.28
C VAL A 150 4.08 -5.70 -10.61
N PHE A 151 5.36 -5.86 -10.96
CA PHE A 151 5.80 -6.45 -12.23
C PHE A 151 5.63 -7.98 -12.24
N THR A 152 4.40 -8.44 -12.48
CA THR A 152 4.08 -9.83 -12.83
C THR A 152 3.84 -9.99 -14.32
N LYS A 153 3.92 -11.21 -14.85
CA LYS A 153 3.58 -11.51 -16.25
C LYS A 153 2.22 -10.92 -16.64
N ASP A 154 1.21 -11.11 -15.82
CA ASP A 154 -0.17 -10.66 -16.10
C ASP A 154 -0.29 -9.14 -16.05
N SER A 155 0.38 -8.48 -15.10
CA SER A 155 0.37 -7.02 -14.99
C SER A 155 0.99 -6.34 -16.21
N VAL A 156 2.13 -6.85 -16.68
CA VAL A 156 2.87 -6.30 -17.83
C VAL A 156 2.10 -6.59 -19.11
N MET A 157 1.55 -7.80 -19.25
CA MET A 157 0.69 -8.15 -20.38
C MET A 157 -0.54 -7.24 -20.45
N GLY A 158 -1.17 -6.94 -19.30
CA GLY A 158 -2.26 -5.97 -19.22
C GLY A 158 -1.86 -4.57 -19.68
N LEU A 159 -0.70 -4.06 -19.23
CA LEU A 159 -0.18 -2.77 -19.70
C LEU A 159 0.10 -2.76 -21.20
N VAL A 160 0.68 -3.83 -21.76
CA VAL A 160 0.96 -3.93 -23.21
C VAL A 160 -0.34 -3.91 -24.01
N TYR A 161 -1.36 -4.65 -23.59
CA TYR A 161 -2.68 -4.62 -24.24
C TYR A 161 -3.31 -3.22 -24.16
N GLU A 162 -3.34 -2.60 -22.98
CA GLU A 162 -3.95 -1.29 -22.78
C GLU A 162 -3.18 -0.15 -23.48
N ALA A 163 -1.84 -0.26 -23.56
CA ALA A 163 -0.99 0.68 -24.27
C ALA A 163 -1.13 0.57 -25.80
N GLY A 164 -1.27 -0.66 -26.31
CA GLY A 164 -1.40 -0.94 -27.74
C GLY A 164 -2.82 -0.77 -28.31
N LEU A 165 -3.84 -0.67 -27.46
CA LEU A 165 -5.22 -0.50 -27.91
C LEU A 165 -5.51 0.94 -28.34
N PRO A 166 -6.06 1.14 -29.56
CA PRO A 166 -6.63 2.42 -29.98
C PRO A 166 -7.73 2.89 -29.02
N GLU A 167 -7.84 4.20 -28.80
CA GLU A 167 -8.76 4.81 -27.82
C GLU A 167 -10.20 4.28 -27.94
N ARG A 168 -10.65 4.03 -29.18
CA ARG A 168 -11.99 3.49 -29.51
C ARG A 168 -12.31 2.12 -28.89
N TYR A 169 -11.32 1.32 -28.50
CA TYR A 169 -11.54 -0.01 -27.90
C TYR A 169 -11.38 -0.03 -26.37
N ARG A 170 -10.98 1.10 -25.74
CA ARG A 170 -10.83 1.16 -24.28
C ARG A 170 -12.16 1.14 -23.53
N ALA A 171 -13.23 1.66 -24.12
CA ALA A 171 -14.57 1.66 -23.53
C ALA A 171 -15.23 0.26 -23.49
N THR A 172 -14.70 -0.70 -24.26
CA THR A 172 -15.24 -2.06 -24.40
C THR A 172 -14.52 -3.12 -23.58
N LEU A 173 -13.43 -2.77 -22.89
CA LEU A 173 -12.72 -3.73 -22.06
C LEU A 173 -13.45 -3.93 -20.71
N PRO A 174 -13.61 -5.18 -20.26
CA PRO A 174 -14.02 -5.44 -18.89
C PRO A 174 -12.96 -4.84 -17.96
N ARG A 175 -13.41 -4.07 -16.95
CA ARG A 175 -12.53 -3.62 -15.87
C ARG A 175 -12.11 -4.86 -15.09
N LEU A 176 -10.92 -5.37 -15.41
CA LEU A 176 -10.25 -6.45 -14.67
C LEU A 176 -9.71 -5.93 -13.34
#